data_AF-A0A2V5N2T6-F1
#
_entry.id   AF-A0A2V5N2T6-F1
#
_cell.length_a   1.000
_cell.length_b   1.000
_cell.length_c   1.000
_cell.angle_alpha   90.00
_cell.angle_beta   90.00
_cell.angle_gamma   90.00
#
_symmetry.space_group_name_H-M   'P 1'
#
loop_
_entity.id
_entity.type
_entity.pdbx_description
1 polymer ?
#
loop_
_entity_poly.entity_id
_entity_poly.type
_entity_poly.pdbx_seq_one_letter_code
_entity_poly.pdbx_strand_id
1 'polypeptide(L)'
;MNRDAVRWNERERQTQSCPEPFTFAFTLIELLVVIAIIAILAAILLRTVTKAQGSVYRISCTSNQKQLMFAFVMYEHDNNDYLPWPNWTSQAGVKGWLYTGPLVGAEYGDPLQPGTVQSGAL
;
A
#
# COMPACT_ATOMS: atom_id res chain seq x y z
N MET A 1 -41.85 44.29 54.49
CA MET A 1 -43.14 44.00 53.85
C MET A 1 -43.04 44.40 52.39
N ASN A 2 -43.27 43.60 51.35
CA ASN A 2 -44.06 42.38 51.23
C ASN A 2 -43.26 41.22 50.62
N ARG A 3 -43.42 40.07 51.26
CA ARG A 3 -42.89 38.76 50.92
C ARG A 3 -44.06 37.91 50.46
N ASP A 4 -44.53 38.12 49.25
CA ASP A 4 -45.59 37.28 48.70
C ASP A 4 -45.05 36.54 47.48
N ALA A 5 -44.40 35.42 47.83
CA ALA A 5 -44.57 34.15 47.14
C ALA A 5 -44.81 34.29 45.64
N VAL A 6 -43.74 34.58 44.89
CA VAL A 6 -43.64 34.12 43.51
C VAL A 6 -43.61 32.60 43.59
N ARG A 7 -44.84 32.09 43.53
CA ARG A 7 -45.31 30.73 43.42
C ARG A 7 -44.54 30.01 42.32
N TRP A 8 -43.36 29.50 42.65
CA TRP A 8 -42.71 28.42 41.93
C TRP A 8 -42.92 27.13 42.71
N ASN A 9 -44.17 26.68 42.73
CA ASN A 9 -44.54 25.30 43.03
C ASN A 9 -45.78 24.96 42.17
N GLU A 10 -45.89 23.70 41.73
CA GLU A 10 -46.83 23.18 40.72
C GLU A 10 -46.42 23.32 39.23
N ARG A 11 -45.27 22.75 38.88
CA ARG A 11 -45.23 21.88 37.68
C ARG A 11 -44.70 20.51 38.08
N GLU A 12 -45.53 19.82 38.86
CA GLU A 12 -45.42 18.40 39.08
C GLU A 12 -45.52 17.64 37.74
N ARG A 13 -44.69 16.59 37.64
CA ARG A 13 -44.99 15.38 36.87
C ARG A 13 -45.16 15.55 35.36
N GLN A 14 -44.07 15.84 34.68
CA GLN A 14 -43.79 15.07 33.46
C GLN A 14 -42.78 14.00 33.83
N THR A 15 -43.30 12.81 34.12
CA THR A 15 -42.58 11.56 33.94
C THR A 15 -41.98 11.60 32.54
N GLN A 16 -40.73 12.03 32.42
CA GLN A 16 -39.94 11.75 31.24
C GLN A 16 -39.82 10.23 31.23
N SER A 17 -40.63 9.60 30.39
CA SER A 17 -40.47 8.20 30.03
C SER A 17 -39.00 8.04 29.67
N CYS A 18 -38.26 7.26 30.46
CA CYS A 18 -36.96 6.79 30.04
C CYS A 18 -37.14 6.18 28.64
N PRO A 19 -36.25 6.44 27.67
CA PRO A 19 -36.33 5.73 26.41
C PRO A 19 -36.23 4.24 26.72
N GLU A 20 -37.31 3.51 26.42
CA GLU A 20 -37.31 2.05 26.49
C GLU A 20 -36.12 1.58 25.63
N PRO A 21 -35.16 0.82 26.18
CA PRO A 21 -34.11 0.26 25.36
C PRO A 21 -34.80 -0.66 24.36
N PHE A 22 -34.74 -0.32 23.06
CA PHE A 22 -35.08 -1.24 22.00
C PHE A 22 -34.09 -2.41 22.07
N THR A 23 -34.43 -3.44 22.84
CA THR A 23 -33.72 -4.72 22.80
C THR A 23 -34.00 -5.31 21.44
N PHE A 24 -33.20 -4.95 20.44
CA PHE A 24 -33.12 -5.65 19.16
C PHE A 24 -32.57 -7.05 19.46
N ALA A 25 -33.46 -7.97 19.79
CA ALA A 25 -33.14 -9.38 19.84
C ALA A 25 -32.86 -9.82 18.38
N PHE A 26 -31.57 -9.86 18.04
CA PHE A 26 -31.11 -10.33 16.73
C PHE A 26 -31.48 -11.80 16.60
N THR A 27 -32.33 -12.11 15.63
CA THR A 27 -32.74 -13.51 15.43
C THR A 27 -31.56 -14.30 14.86
N LEU A 28 -31.42 -15.57 15.26
CA LEU A 28 -30.33 -16.43 14.76
C LEU A 28 -30.39 -16.55 13.23
N ILE A 29 -31.60 -16.52 12.65
CA ILE A 29 -31.82 -16.55 11.20
C ILE A 29 -31.32 -15.28 10.48
N GLU A 30 -31.41 -14.12 11.12
CA GLU A 30 -30.93 -12.85 10.57
C GLU A 30 -29.39 -12.83 10.47
N LEU A 31 -28.70 -13.42 11.45
CA LEU A 31 -27.24 -13.61 11.36
C LEU A 31 -26.87 -14.67 10.32
N LEU A 32 -27.66 -15.75 10.25
CA LEU A 32 -27.41 -16.89 9.36
C LEU A 32 -27.55 -16.53 7.88
N VAL A 33 -28.53 -15.71 7.50
CA VAL A 33 -28.70 -15.29 6.10
C VAL A 33 -27.58 -14.35 5.65
N VAL A 34 -27.07 -13.49 6.55
CA VAL A 34 -26.00 -12.52 6.22
C VAL A 34 -24.70 -13.25 5.89
N ILE A 35 -24.29 -14.20 6.73
CA ILE A 35 -23.08 -14.98 6.45
C ILE A 35 -23.23 -15.84 5.20
N ALA A 36 -24.45 -16.32 4.89
CA ALA A 36 -24.72 -17.08 3.68
C ALA A 36 -24.51 -16.22 2.41
N ILE A 37 -24.99 -14.98 2.42
CA ILE A 37 -24.79 -14.06 1.29
C ILE A 37 -23.30 -13.67 1.16
N ILE A 38 -22.62 -13.38 2.27
CA ILE A 38 -21.17 -13.08 2.26
C ILE A 38 -20.38 -14.25 1.67
N ALA A 39 -20.72 -15.49 2.03
CA ALA A 39 -20.05 -16.68 1.50
C ALA A 39 -20.20 -16.81 -0.03
N ILE A 40 -21.38 -16.54 -0.58
CA ILE A 40 -21.63 -16.56 -2.04
C ILE A 40 -20.80 -15.47 -2.73
N LEU A 41 -20.81 -14.24 -2.19
CA LEU A 41 -20.04 -13.13 -2.76
C LEU A 41 -18.53 -13.40 -2.70
N ALA A 42 -18.02 -13.90 -1.57
CA ALA A 42 -16.62 -14.25 -1.39
C ALA A 42 -16.16 -15.38 -2.34
N ALA A 43 -17.02 -16.37 -2.59
CA ALA A 43 -16.73 -17.45 -3.54
C ALA A 43 -16.52 -16.94 -4.97
N ILE A 44 -17.28 -15.92 -5.39
CA ILE A 44 -17.11 -15.29 -6.70
C ILE A 44 -15.83 -14.44 -6.73
N LEU A 45 -15.56 -13.68 -5.67
CA LEU A 45 -14.36 -12.83 -5.58
C LEU A 45 -13.06 -13.65 -5.62
N LEU A 46 -12.99 -14.79 -4.92
CA LEU A 46 -11.77 -15.62 -4.85
C LEU A 46 -11.31 -16.12 -6.24
N ARG A 47 -12.26 -16.57 -7.07
CA ARG A 47 -11.98 -16.99 -8.46
C ARG A 47 -11.44 -15.86 -9.33
N THR A 48 -11.80 -14.62 -9.02
CA THR A 48 -11.41 -13.44 -9.81
C THR A 48 -10.08 -12.83 -9.38
N VAL A 49 -9.73 -12.91 -8.09
CA VAL A 49 -8.49 -12.33 -7.54
C VAL A 49 -7.24 -12.99 -8.13
N THR A 50 -7.25 -14.31 -8.35
CA THR A 50 -6.08 -15.04 -8.90
C THR A 50 -5.72 -14.61 -10.32
N LYS A 51 -6.72 -14.29 -11.17
CA LYS A 51 -6.50 -13.77 -12.51
C LYS A 51 -5.98 -12.33 -12.50
N ALA A 52 -6.43 -11.52 -11.54
CA ALA A 52 -5.99 -10.13 -11.39
C ALA A 52 -4.50 -10.04 -11.02
N GLN A 53 -4.00 -10.90 -10.13
CA GLN A 53 -2.58 -10.90 -9.72
C GLN A 53 -1.61 -11.07 -10.90
N GLY A 54 -1.87 -12.02 -11.79
CA GLY A 54 -1.03 -12.21 -12.99
C GLY A 54 -0.97 -10.95 -13.88
N SER A 55 -2.07 -10.21 -13.98
CA SER A 55 -2.08 -8.93 -14.72
C SER A 55 -1.32 -7.82 -14.01
N VAL A 56 -1.33 -7.78 -12.66
CA VAL A 56 -0.58 -6.78 -11.87
C VAL A 56 0.93 -6.92 -12.11
N TYR A 57 1.46 -8.14 -12.10
CA TYR A 57 2.87 -8.38 -12.39
C TYR A 57 3.24 -7.94 -13.82
N ARG A 58 2.36 -8.20 -14.80
CA ARG A 58 2.57 -7.75 -16.19
C ARG A 58 2.56 -6.23 -16.31
N ILE A 59 1.67 -5.54 -15.60
CA ILE A 59 1.61 -4.07 -15.58
C ILE A 59 2.90 -3.49 -14.99
N SER A 60 3.37 -4.03 -13.87
CA SER A 60 4.63 -3.62 -13.25
C SER A 60 5.83 -3.84 -14.18
N CYS A 61 5.95 -5.05 -14.75
CA CYS A 61 7.01 -5.37 -15.72
C CYS A 61 6.98 -4.44 -16.94
N THR A 62 5.80 -4.19 -17.51
CA THR A 62 5.64 -3.29 -18.65
C THR A 62 6.02 -1.85 -18.30
N SER A 63 5.69 -1.39 -17.10
CA SER A 63 6.08 -0.06 -16.61
C SER A 63 7.60 0.06 -16.49
N ASN A 64 8.25 -0.94 -15.88
CA ASN A 64 9.70 -0.96 -15.72
C ASN A 64 10.41 -0.99 -17.08
N GLN A 65 9.93 -1.81 -18.03
CA GLN A 65 10.48 -1.86 -19.39
C GLN A 65 10.37 -0.51 -20.10
N LYS A 66 9.24 0.19 -19.95
CA LYS A 66 9.06 1.54 -20.51
C LYS A 66 10.04 2.52 -19.90
N GLN A 67 10.22 2.51 -18.58
CA GLN A 67 11.18 3.38 -17.89
C GLN A 67 12.63 3.13 -18.38
N LEU A 68 13.02 1.87 -18.55
CA LEU A 68 14.33 1.52 -19.11
C LEU A 68 14.49 1.99 -20.57
N MET A 69 13.45 1.81 -21.39
CA MET A 69 13.45 2.29 -22.78
C MET A 69 13.63 3.81 -22.85
N PHE A 70 12.91 4.56 -22.02
CA PHE A 70 13.10 6.00 -21.94
C PHE A 70 14.52 6.37 -21.51
N ALA A 71 15.10 5.68 -20.54
CA ALA A 71 16.49 5.91 -20.12
C ALA A 71 17.49 5.68 -21.27
N PHE A 72 17.27 4.67 -22.12
CA PHE A 72 18.12 4.46 -23.30
C PHE A 72 18.02 5.56 -24.33
N VAL A 73 16.80 6.02 -24.65
CA VAL A 73 16.59 7.10 -25.62
C VAL A 73 17.20 8.41 -25.12
N MET A 74 17.06 8.70 -23.82
CA MET A 74 17.73 9.86 -23.22
C MET A 74 19.25 9.74 -23.28
N TYR A 75 19.80 8.55 -22.99
CA TYR A 75 21.24 8.31 -23.05
C TYR A 75 21.80 8.46 -24.47
N GLU A 76 21.13 7.89 -25.47
CA GLU A 76 21.49 8.00 -26.89
C GLU A 76 21.65 9.48 -27.28
N HIS A 77 20.62 10.28 -26.97
CA HIS A 77 20.59 11.70 -27.29
C HIS A 77 21.74 12.49 -26.63
N ASP A 78 22.13 12.11 -25.41
CA ASP A 78 23.20 12.77 -24.67
C ASP A 78 24.61 12.25 -25.02
N ASN A 79 24.72 11.09 -25.68
CA ASN A 79 25.98 10.39 -25.94
C ASN A 79 26.24 10.13 -27.43
N ASN A 80 26.01 11.12 -28.30
CA ASN A 80 26.31 11.05 -29.75
C ASN A 80 25.75 9.79 -30.43
N ASP A 81 24.49 9.44 -30.15
CA ASP A 81 23.79 8.28 -30.70
C ASP A 81 24.39 6.91 -30.32
N TYR A 82 25.25 6.87 -29.30
CA TYR A 82 25.76 5.61 -28.76
C TYR A 82 24.80 5.04 -27.71
N LEU A 83 24.50 3.74 -27.84
CA LEU A 83 23.80 2.98 -26.81
C LEU A 83 24.72 2.70 -25.60
N PRO A 84 24.18 2.60 -24.39
CA PRO A 84 25.00 2.35 -23.22
C PRO A 84 25.59 0.94 -23.24
N TRP A 85 26.81 0.82 -22.71
CA TRP A 85 27.61 -0.40 -22.79
C TRP A 85 26.89 -1.62 -22.18
N PRO A 86 26.77 -2.74 -22.91
CA PRO A 86 26.18 -3.96 -22.38
C PRO A 86 27.18 -4.66 -21.45
N ASN A 87 26.83 -4.86 -20.18
CA ASN A 87 27.73 -5.45 -19.17
C ASN A 87 27.51 -6.97 -18.94
N TRP A 88 26.99 -7.68 -19.94
CA TRP A 88 26.85 -9.13 -19.94
C TRP A 88 28.19 -9.90 -19.96
N THR A 89 29.28 -9.26 -20.37
CA THR A 89 30.64 -9.80 -20.26
C THR A 89 31.29 -9.26 -18.99
N SER A 90 31.74 -10.16 -18.13
CA SER A 90 32.39 -9.87 -16.84
C SER A 90 33.81 -9.33 -17.03
N GLN A 91 33.98 -8.30 -17.87
CA GLN A 91 35.25 -7.61 -18.02
C GLN A 91 35.52 -6.78 -16.77
N ALA A 92 36.45 -7.27 -15.96
CA ALA A 92 36.94 -6.64 -14.74
C ALA A 92 37.21 -5.14 -14.98
N GLY A 93 36.46 -4.26 -14.31
CA GLY A 93 36.72 -2.82 -14.28
C GLY A 93 35.75 -1.93 -15.07
N VAL A 94 34.82 -2.49 -15.87
CA VAL A 94 33.85 -1.68 -16.62
C VAL A 94 32.50 -1.68 -15.89
N LYS A 95 32.12 -0.54 -15.29
CA LYS A 95 30.80 -0.36 -14.66
C LYS A 95 29.72 -0.27 -15.75
N GLY A 96 28.79 -1.21 -15.74
CA GLY A 96 27.62 -1.21 -16.62
C GLY A 96 26.44 -0.46 -16.04
N TRP A 97 25.46 -0.14 -16.89
CA TRP A 97 24.22 0.51 -16.48
C TRP A 97 23.21 -0.46 -15.84
N LEU A 98 23.27 -1.77 -16.14
CA LEU A 98 22.27 -2.76 -15.72
C LEU A 98 22.63 -3.52 -14.42
N TYR A 99 23.92 -3.70 -14.12
CA TYR A 99 24.38 -4.38 -12.91
C TYR A 99 25.54 -3.62 -12.27
N THR A 100 25.38 -3.26 -11.00
CA THR A 100 26.47 -2.85 -10.10
C THR A 100 26.94 -4.08 -9.31
N GLY A 101 27.25 -5.16 -10.02
CA GLY A 101 27.62 -6.43 -9.40
C GLY A 101 29.14 -6.55 -9.27
N PRO A 102 29.65 -7.06 -8.14
CA PRO A 102 31.06 -7.37 -8.03
C PRO A 102 31.42 -8.48 -9.01
N LEU A 103 32.30 -8.18 -9.96
CA LEU A 103 32.95 -9.17 -10.80
C LEU A 103 33.83 -10.01 -9.85
N VAL A 104 33.75 -11.34 -9.93
CA VAL A 104 34.39 -12.29 -8.99
C VAL A 104 35.74 -11.76 -8.50
N GLY A 105 35.79 -11.32 -7.24
CA GLY A 105 36.97 -10.74 -6.59
C GLY A 105 36.93 -9.23 -6.23
N ALA A 106 35.90 -8.47 -6.60
CA ALA A 106 35.77 -7.07 -6.18
C ALA A 106 34.74 -6.94 -5.04
N GLU A 107 35.13 -6.71 -3.79
CA GLU A 107 34.16 -6.27 -2.77
C GLU A 107 33.64 -4.88 -3.15
N TYR A 108 32.43 -4.80 -3.72
CA TYR A 108 31.74 -3.53 -3.93
C TYR A 108 30.78 -3.32 -2.77
N GLY A 109 31.18 -2.44 -1.85
CA GLY A 109 30.29 -1.90 -0.82
C GLY A 109 29.03 -1.36 -1.49
N ASP A 110 27.92 -1.94 -1.10
CA ASP A 110 26.60 -1.76 -1.66
C ASP A 110 26.04 -0.36 -1.34
N PRO A 111 25.76 0.49 -2.34
CA PRO A 111 25.33 1.87 -2.12
C PRO A 111 23.86 2.01 -1.70
N LEU A 112 23.16 0.90 -1.43
CA LEU A 112 21.76 0.90 -0.96
C LEU A 112 21.62 0.63 0.55
N GLN A 113 22.73 0.57 1.29
CA GLN A 113 22.67 0.63 2.75
C GLN A 113 22.65 2.10 3.21
N PRO A 114 21.57 2.60 3.82
CA PRO A 114 21.63 3.90 4.48
C PRO A 114 22.53 3.76 5.72
N GLY A 115 23.79 4.19 5.62
CA GLY A 115 24.61 4.50 6.81
C GLY A 115 26.03 3.92 6.92
N THR A 116 26.62 3.28 5.92
CA THR A 116 28.00 2.74 6.05
C THR A 116 29.00 3.47 5.15
N VAL A 117 29.27 4.74 5.46
CA VAL A 117 30.57 5.35 5.13
C VAL A 117 31.57 4.78 6.13
N GLN A 118 32.14 3.61 5.86
CA GLN A 118 33.32 3.17 6.58
C GLN A 118 34.53 3.92 6.05
N SER A 119 34.88 4.96 6.80
CA SER A 119 36.22 5.52 6.85
C SER A 119 37.23 4.41 7.15
N GLY A 120 37.92 3.91 6.12
CA GLY A 120 39.22 3.23 6.25
C GLY A 120 40.27 4.18 5.67
N ALA A 121 41.01 4.89 6.52
CA ALA A 121 42.30 4.47 7.06
C ALA A 121 43.43 4.64 6.02
N LEU A 122 44.27 5.64 6.31
CA LEU A 122 45.66 5.70 5.87
C LEU A 122 46.43 4.49 6.43
#